data_AF-A0A350UVG3-F1
#
_entry.id   AF-A0A350UVG3-F1
#
_cell.length_a   1.000
_cell.length_b   1.000
_cell.length_c   1.000
_cell.angle_alpha   90.00
_cell.angle_beta   90.00
_cell.angle_gamma   90.00
#
_symmetry.space_group_name_H-M   'P 1'
#
loop_
_entity.id
_entity.type
_entity.pdbx_description
1 polymer ?
#
loop_
_entity_poly.entity_id
_entity_poly.type
_entity_poly.pdbx_seq_one_letter_code
_entity_poly.pdbx_strand_id
1 'polypeptide(L)'
;MLIFAKDISQRDFVHSAEDRDPDIKEYMSYQRSLFPYTIVRAGLDLAYKELDDILNYVENDNQPPADSNRQEYPSDIPGWYRTRFPWTSVFINMEDMHNLLVILIKAMDSFRTHEKLNTYHLMLLYDSVHNIVELYNGLLKESQEKARDIHLSQSTPVDFDDFVNNYWPHLDFMILSQPDYEHARHLKRKQEIELAIQQRMADGEEPIKALAEASETFELDESSLHLLRRDKVPQKFLELESVPPNSKPYDLLDEEIQG
;
A
#
# COMPACT_ATOMS: atom_id res chain seq x y z
N MET A 1 -16.61 3.04 3.72
CA MET A 1 -15.41 3.48 4.43
C MET A 1 -14.53 2.27 4.48
N LEU A 2 -13.37 2.36 3.86
CA LEU A 2 -12.32 1.37 4.06
C LEU A 2 -12.00 1.32 5.55
N ILE A 3 -12.04 0.11 6.13
CA ILE A 3 -11.70 -0.07 7.55
C ILE A 3 -10.29 0.44 7.81
N PHE A 4 -9.36 0.12 6.90
CA PHE A 4 -8.01 0.67 6.88
C PHE A 4 -7.99 2.20 7.04
N ALA A 5 -8.78 2.94 6.26
CA ALA A 5 -8.83 4.40 6.32
C ALA A 5 -9.35 4.93 7.68
N LYS A 6 -10.29 4.22 8.30
CA LYS A 6 -10.79 4.52 9.64
C LYS A 6 -9.70 4.32 10.69
N ASP A 7 -9.00 3.20 10.63
CA ASP A 7 -8.03 2.79 11.64
C ASP A 7 -6.80 3.72 11.61
N ILE A 8 -6.32 4.11 10.42
CA ILE A 8 -5.20 5.05 10.29
C ILE A 8 -5.55 6.51 10.62
N SER A 9 -6.84 6.84 10.77
CA SER A 9 -7.26 8.23 11.03
C SER A 9 -7.02 8.68 12.48
N GLN A 10 -6.71 7.76 13.40
CA GLN A 10 -6.37 8.10 14.78
C GLN A 10 -4.93 8.64 14.84
N ARG A 11 -4.76 9.84 15.41
CA ARG A 11 -3.46 10.55 15.40
C ARG A 11 -2.97 10.97 16.78
N ASP A 12 -3.87 11.09 17.74
CA ASP A 12 -3.56 11.64 19.08
C ASP A 12 -3.08 10.54 20.05
N PHE A 13 -2.23 9.64 19.58
CA PHE A 13 -1.62 8.63 20.45
C PHE A 13 -0.62 9.31 21.40
N VAL A 14 -0.72 8.97 22.68
CA VAL A 14 0.18 9.43 23.74
C VAL A 14 0.84 8.20 24.35
N HIS A 15 2.16 8.13 24.24
CA HIS A 15 2.91 7.02 24.81
C HIS A 15 3.24 7.30 26.30
N SER A 16 3.08 6.29 27.15
CA SER A 16 3.22 6.44 28.62
C SER A 16 4.63 6.86 29.07
N ALA A 17 5.63 6.66 28.23
CA ALA A 17 7.02 6.99 28.50
C ALA A 17 7.46 8.37 27.95
N GLU A 18 6.60 9.14 27.28
CA GLU A 18 6.99 10.46 26.71
C GLU A 18 7.53 11.45 27.75
N ASP A 19 7.11 11.33 29.02
CA ASP A 19 7.62 12.18 30.11
C ASP A 19 8.99 11.76 30.65
N ARG A 20 9.45 10.54 30.30
CA ARG A 20 10.65 9.91 30.87
C ARG A 20 11.74 9.67 29.84
N ASP A 21 11.36 9.59 28.57
CA ASP A 21 12.24 9.30 27.45
C ASP A 21 12.09 10.38 26.36
N PRO A 22 13.08 11.27 26.21
CA PRO A 22 13.07 12.32 25.20
C PRO A 22 12.97 11.80 23.76
N ASP A 23 13.56 10.64 23.46
CA ASP A 23 13.59 10.09 22.10
C ASP A 23 12.19 9.58 21.72
N ILE A 24 11.51 8.92 22.67
CA ILE A 24 10.09 8.54 22.51
C ILE A 24 9.22 9.78 22.32
N LYS A 25 9.46 10.85 23.08
CA LYS A 25 8.69 12.09 22.95
C LYS A 25 8.87 12.73 21.58
N GLU A 26 10.10 12.76 21.05
CA GLU A 26 10.38 13.26 19.72
C GLU A 26 9.69 12.42 18.65
N TYR A 27 9.81 11.09 18.72
CA TYR A 27 9.14 10.16 17.82
C TYR A 27 7.61 10.32 17.83
N MET A 28 6.99 10.38 19.00
CA MET A 28 5.54 10.56 19.09
C MET A 28 5.09 11.94 18.59
N SER A 29 5.93 12.98 18.75
CA SER A 29 5.67 14.30 18.17
C SER A 29 5.76 14.26 16.65
N TYR A 30 6.71 13.50 16.10
CA TYR A 30 6.80 13.22 14.68
C TYR A 30 5.54 12.50 14.18
N GLN A 31 5.10 11.40 14.81
CA GLN A 31 3.88 10.67 14.43
C GLN A 31 2.65 11.57 14.40
N ARG A 32 2.48 12.43 15.42
CA ARG A 32 1.38 13.41 15.49
C ARG A 32 1.45 14.46 14.39
N SER A 33 2.61 14.70 13.79
CA SER A 33 2.78 15.65 12.69
C SER A 33 2.28 15.12 11.35
N LEU A 34 2.18 13.80 11.18
CA LEU A 34 1.74 13.14 9.94
C LEU A 34 0.22 13.17 9.80
N PHE A 35 -0.29 13.13 8.56
CA PHE A 35 -1.71 13.00 8.23
C PHE A 35 -1.98 11.68 7.48
N PRO A 36 -2.11 10.52 8.17
CA PRO A 36 -2.11 9.20 7.51
C PRO A 36 -3.25 9.01 6.50
N TYR A 37 -4.48 9.40 6.86
CA TYR A 37 -5.60 9.38 5.91
C TYR A 37 -5.29 10.18 4.64
N THR A 38 -4.71 11.37 4.80
CA THR A 38 -4.37 12.25 3.67
C THR A 38 -3.24 11.67 2.84
N ILE A 39 -2.23 11.03 3.46
CA ILE A 39 -1.15 10.32 2.74
C ILE A 39 -1.74 9.26 1.81
N VAL A 40 -2.62 8.40 2.32
CA VAL A 40 -3.25 7.34 1.53
C VAL A 40 -4.17 7.92 0.45
N ARG A 41 -5.02 8.89 0.81
CA ARG A 41 -5.97 9.52 -0.12
C ARG A 41 -5.25 10.26 -1.26
N ALA A 42 -4.20 11.01 -0.94
CA ALA A 42 -3.40 11.74 -1.92
C ALA A 42 -2.58 10.79 -2.81
N GLY A 43 -2.09 9.68 -2.26
CA GLY A 43 -1.48 8.59 -3.04
C GLY A 43 -2.41 8.04 -4.10
N LEU A 44 -3.63 7.69 -3.70
CA LEU A 44 -4.68 7.24 -4.62
C LEU A 44 -5.04 8.30 -5.66
N ASP A 45 -5.20 9.57 -5.27
CA ASP A 45 -5.49 10.66 -6.21
C ASP A 45 -4.38 10.87 -7.23
N LEU A 46 -3.12 10.83 -6.81
CA LEU A 46 -1.97 10.98 -7.70
C LEU A 46 -1.92 9.81 -8.69
N ALA A 47 -2.00 8.58 -8.19
CA ALA A 47 -2.01 7.38 -9.02
C ALA A 47 -3.15 7.38 -10.03
N TYR A 48 -4.36 7.76 -9.60
CA TYR A 48 -5.53 7.88 -10.48
C TYR A 48 -5.32 8.91 -11.57
N LYS A 49 -4.94 10.15 -11.22
CA LYS A 49 -4.75 11.24 -12.18
C LYS A 49 -3.68 10.90 -13.22
N GLU A 50 -2.56 10.35 -12.79
CA GLU A 50 -1.47 10.00 -13.70
C GLU A 50 -1.86 8.85 -14.63
N LEU A 51 -2.54 7.82 -14.11
CA LEU A 51 -2.94 6.68 -14.92
C LEU A 51 -4.08 7.03 -15.89
N ASP A 52 -5.07 7.80 -15.44
CA ASP A 52 -6.17 8.30 -16.28
C ASP A 52 -5.63 9.17 -17.43
N ASP A 53 -4.67 10.08 -17.15
CA ASP A 53 -3.99 10.88 -18.18
C ASP A 53 -3.25 10.01 -19.21
N ILE A 54 -2.53 8.98 -18.76
CA ILE A 54 -1.83 8.04 -19.65
C ILE A 54 -2.82 7.20 -20.47
N LEU A 55 -3.92 6.73 -19.88
CA LEU A 55 -4.94 5.96 -20.60
C LEU A 55 -5.62 6.83 -21.66
N ASN A 56 -6.02 8.06 -21.31
CA ASN A 56 -6.58 9.01 -22.26
C ASN A 56 -5.63 9.30 -23.43
N TYR A 57 -4.32 9.41 -23.16
CA TYR A 57 -3.29 9.57 -24.20
C TYR A 57 -3.22 8.35 -25.14
N VAL A 58 -3.25 7.14 -24.59
CA VAL A 58 -3.22 5.89 -25.38
C VAL A 58 -4.49 5.74 -26.21
N GLU A 59 -5.66 6.02 -25.63
CA GLU A 59 -6.95 5.97 -26.32
C GLU A 59 -7.06 7.03 -27.43
N ASN A 60 -6.35 8.16 -27.29
CA ASN A 60 -6.27 9.22 -28.30
C ASN A 60 -5.09 9.03 -29.27
N ASP A 61 -4.81 7.80 -29.70
CA ASP A 61 -3.77 7.45 -30.67
C ASP A 61 -2.37 8.01 -30.34
N ASN A 62 -2.03 8.06 -29.03
CA ASN A 62 -0.79 8.65 -28.53
C ASN A 62 -0.64 10.14 -28.90
N GLN A 63 -1.74 10.88 -28.90
CA GLN A 63 -1.77 12.33 -29.01
C GLN A 63 -2.23 12.95 -27.69
N PRO A 64 -1.58 14.03 -27.20
CA PRO A 64 -2.08 14.77 -26.05
C PRO A 64 -3.55 15.19 -26.25
N PRO A 65 -4.42 15.09 -25.24
CA PRO A 65 -5.75 15.67 -25.29
C PRO A 65 -5.66 17.17 -25.63
N ALA A 66 -6.63 17.68 -26.39
CA ALA A 66 -6.57 19.03 -26.95
C ALA A 66 -6.49 20.15 -25.89
N ASP A 67 -6.95 19.88 -24.68
CA ASP A 67 -6.95 20.75 -23.51
C ASP A 67 -5.90 20.36 -22.45
N SER A 68 -5.02 19.40 -22.74
CA SER A 68 -4.01 18.96 -21.78
C SER A 68 -2.89 19.98 -21.63
N ASN A 69 -2.60 20.33 -20.37
CA ASN A 69 -1.42 21.12 -20.02
C ASN A 69 -0.13 20.30 -20.14
N ARG A 70 -0.23 18.97 -20.22
CA ARG A 70 0.91 18.07 -20.40
C ARG A 70 1.15 17.84 -21.88
N GLN A 71 2.35 18.21 -22.34
CA GLN A 71 2.78 18.03 -23.73
C GLN A 71 3.80 16.90 -23.89
N GLU A 72 4.36 16.40 -22.79
CA GLU A 72 5.37 15.34 -22.77
C GLU A 72 4.81 14.09 -22.11
N TYR A 73 4.77 12.98 -22.87
CA TYR A 73 4.32 11.67 -22.41
C TYR A 73 5.48 10.67 -22.44
N PRO A 74 5.45 9.62 -21.61
CA PRO A 74 6.49 8.59 -21.63
C PRO A 74 6.55 7.90 -23.00
N SER A 75 7.74 7.77 -23.56
CA SER A 75 7.94 7.04 -24.83
C SER A 75 7.77 5.52 -24.69
N ASP A 76 8.01 4.99 -23.49
CA ASP A 76 7.76 3.59 -23.11
C ASP A 76 6.70 3.56 -22.00
N ILE A 77 5.42 3.51 -22.39
CA ILE A 77 4.29 3.45 -21.45
C ILE A 77 4.33 2.18 -20.59
N PRO A 78 4.59 0.97 -21.14
CA PRO A 78 4.78 -0.22 -20.31
C PRO A 78 5.93 -0.09 -19.29
N GLY A 79 7.04 0.52 -19.68
CA GLY A 79 8.17 0.78 -18.78
C GLY A 79 7.83 1.80 -17.70
N TRP A 80 7.13 2.87 -18.06
CA TRP A 80 6.60 3.85 -17.11
C TRP A 80 5.69 3.17 -16.09
N TYR A 81 4.73 2.35 -16.54
CA TYR A 81 3.79 1.67 -15.66
C TYR A 81 4.50 0.75 -14.66
N ARG A 82 5.51 -0.02 -15.11
CA ARG A 82 6.34 -0.86 -14.24
C ARG A 82 7.18 -0.08 -13.24
N THR A 83 7.68 1.09 -13.64
CA THR A 83 8.48 1.94 -12.74
C THR A 83 7.58 2.62 -11.71
N ARG A 84 6.38 3.03 -12.13
CA ARG A 84 5.44 3.74 -11.27
C ARG A 84 4.75 2.82 -10.28
N PHE A 85 4.49 1.57 -10.65
CA PHE A 85 3.81 0.58 -9.83
C PHE A 85 4.60 -0.73 -9.79
N PRO A 86 5.77 -0.75 -9.13
CA PRO A 86 6.69 -1.89 -9.20
C PRO A 86 6.08 -3.19 -8.71
N TRP A 87 5.22 -3.15 -7.69
CA TRP A 87 4.54 -4.35 -7.19
C TRP A 87 3.27 -4.65 -7.98
N THR A 88 2.44 -3.64 -8.19
CA THR A 88 1.09 -3.83 -8.75
C THR A 88 1.10 -4.18 -10.23
N SER A 89 2.02 -3.59 -11.00
CA SER A 89 2.11 -3.80 -12.47
C SER A 89 2.48 -5.24 -12.86
N VAL A 90 3.00 -6.03 -11.93
CA VAL A 90 3.33 -7.44 -12.15
C VAL A 90 2.07 -8.28 -12.37
N PHE A 91 0.95 -7.88 -11.75
CA PHE A 91 -0.28 -8.69 -11.71
C PHE A 91 -1.48 -8.01 -12.36
N ILE A 92 -1.52 -6.67 -12.33
CA ILE A 92 -2.69 -5.90 -12.75
C ILE A 92 -2.30 -5.01 -13.93
N ASN A 93 -3.05 -5.08 -15.03
CA ASN A 93 -2.85 -4.21 -16.19
C ASN A 93 -3.39 -2.78 -15.92
N MET A 94 -3.09 -1.82 -16.80
CA MET A 94 -3.47 -0.42 -16.60
C MET A 94 -4.99 -0.19 -16.51
N GLU A 95 -5.80 -0.90 -17.28
CA GLU A 95 -7.27 -0.73 -17.28
C GLU A 95 -7.88 -1.24 -15.96
N ASP A 96 -7.49 -2.45 -15.53
CA ASP A 96 -7.92 -3.04 -14.27
C ASP A 96 -7.43 -2.23 -13.07
N MET A 97 -6.21 -1.69 -13.16
CA MET A 97 -5.62 -0.80 -12.16
C MET A 97 -6.42 0.50 -12.01
N HIS A 98 -6.78 1.12 -13.14
CA HIS A 98 -7.61 2.33 -13.14
C HIS A 98 -8.98 2.06 -12.49
N ASN A 99 -9.62 0.94 -12.83
CA ASN A 99 -10.88 0.54 -12.20
C ASN A 99 -10.71 0.32 -10.68
N LEU A 100 -9.62 -0.31 -10.25
CA LEU A 100 -9.33 -0.55 -8.83
C LEU A 100 -9.10 0.76 -8.06
N LEU A 101 -8.39 1.73 -8.65
CA LEU A 101 -8.22 3.07 -8.09
C LEU A 101 -9.55 3.78 -7.91
N VAL A 102 -10.46 3.72 -8.89
CA VAL A 102 -11.82 4.28 -8.78
C VAL A 102 -12.59 3.64 -7.62
N ILE A 103 -12.50 2.32 -7.45
CA ILE A 103 -13.15 1.59 -6.35
C ILE A 103 -12.59 2.07 -5.01
N LEU A 104 -11.27 2.10 -4.84
CA LEU A 104 -10.62 2.50 -3.58
C LEU A 104 -10.89 3.95 -3.21
N ILE A 105 -10.85 4.87 -4.18
CA ILE A 105 -11.17 6.29 -3.95
C ILE A 105 -12.62 6.45 -3.47
N LYS A 106 -13.57 5.79 -4.13
CA LYS A 106 -14.99 5.82 -3.70
C LYS A 106 -15.17 5.23 -2.31
N ALA A 107 -14.43 4.18 -1.97
CA ALA A 107 -14.49 3.51 -0.69
C ALA A 107 -13.91 4.34 0.46
N MET A 108 -12.85 5.12 0.20
CA MET A 108 -12.29 6.11 1.14
C MET A 108 -13.36 7.14 1.55
N ASP A 109 -14.15 7.61 0.58
CA ASP A 109 -15.16 8.66 0.80
C ASP A 109 -16.55 8.13 1.22
N SER A 110 -16.74 6.80 1.23
CA SER A 110 -18.01 6.18 1.64
C SER A 110 -18.12 6.18 3.17
N PHE A 111 -19.25 6.62 3.73
CA PHE A 111 -19.55 6.51 5.17
C PHE A 111 -20.58 5.43 5.52
N ARG A 112 -21.05 4.67 4.51
CA ARG A 112 -22.21 3.76 4.66
C ARG A 112 -21.83 2.29 4.75
N THR A 113 -20.78 1.89 4.06
CA THR A 113 -20.27 0.51 4.01
C THR A 113 -18.99 0.39 4.84
N HIS A 114 -18.72 -0.78 5.39
CA HIS A 114 -17.40 -1.12 5.95
C HIS A 114 -16.80 -2.14 5.01
N GLU A 115 -15.64 -1.82 4.44
CA GLU A 115 -15.03 -2.60 3.37
C GLU A 115 -13.64 -3.05 3.80
N LYS A 116 -13.39 -4.36 3.63
CA LYS A 116 -12.11 -5.01 3.90
C LYS A 116 -11.25 -5.00 2.63
N LEU A 117 -9.99 -4.61 2.81
CA LEU A 117 -8.96 -4.74 1.78
C LEU A 117 -8.38 -6.16 1.78
N ASN A 118 -8.08 -6.67 0.60
CA ASN A 118 -7.26 -7.87 0.40
C ASN A 118 -5.84 -7.48 -0.06
N THR A 119 -4.99 -8.47 -0.32
CA THR A 119 -3.59 -8.29 -0.68
C THR A 119 -3.37 -7.42 -1.91
N TYR A 120 -4.19 -7.56 -2.96
CA TYR A 120 -4.05 -6.76 -4.19
C TYR A 120 -4.31 -5.28 -3.92
N HIS A 121 -5.29 -4.98 -3.07
CA HIS A 121 -5.56 -3.61 -2.67
C HIS A 121 -4.43 -3.03 -1.82
N LEU A 122 -3.90 -3.80 -0.86
CA LEU A 122 -2.78 -3.37 -0.01
C LEU A 122 -1.51 -3.08 -0.83
N MET A 123 -1.25 -3.91 -1.84
CA MET A 123 -0.14 -3.74 -2.79
C MET A 123 -0.32 -2.46 -3.62
N LEU A 124 -1.52 -2.20 -4.13
CA LEU A 124 -1.84 -0.96 -4.84
C LEU A 124 -1.64 0.28 -3.95
N LEU A 125 -2.16 0.23 -2.72
CA LEU A 125 -1.97 1.31 -1.75
C LEU A 125 -0.49 1.55 -1.45
N TYR A 126 0.32 0.48 -1.40
CA TYR A 126 1.75 0.58 -1.11
C TYR A 126 2.48 1.37 -2.20
N ASP A 127 2.30 0.99 -3.47
CA ASP A 127 2.89 1.72 -4.60
C ASP A 127 2.38 3.18 -4.64
N SER A 128 1.09 3.38 -4.41
CA SER A 128 0.46 4.71 -4.43
C SER A 128 0.99 5.63 -3.32
N VAL A 129 1.18 5.10 -2.11
CA VAL A 129 1.73 5.84 -0.97
C VAL A 129 3.21 6.14 -1.17
N HIS A 130 4.00 5.17 -1.65
CA HIS A 130 5.41 5.39 -1.98
C HIS A 130 5.57 6.59 -2.91
N ASN A 131 4.80 6.59 -4.00
CA ASN A 131 4.82 7.60 -5.04
C ASN A 131 4.50 9.02 -4.56
N ILE A 132 3.48 9.19 -3.71
CA ILE A 132 3.11 10.51 -3.19
C ILE A 132 4.08 10.98 -2.11
N VAL A 133 4.64 10.07 -1.31
CA VAL A 133 5.65 10.39 -0.30
C VAL A 133 6.94 10.86 -0.97
N GLU A 134 7.41 10.18 -2.02
CA GLU A 134 8.57 10.63 -2.79
C GLU A 134 8.34 12.02 -3.39
N LEU A 135 7.18 12.26 -4.01
CA LEU A 135 6.83 13.57 -4.57
C LEU A 135 6.83 14.65 -3.49
N TYR A 136 6.11 14.43 -2.39
CA TYR A 136 5.99 15.38 -1.28
C TYR A 136 7.34 15.71 -0.65
N ASN A 137 8.13 14.68 -0.34
CA ASN A 137 9.47 14.86 0.23
C ASN A 137 10.42 15.56 -0.75
N GLY A 138 10.29 15.28 -2.07
CA GLY A 138 11.00 16.00 -3.12
C GLY A 138 10.67 17.49 -3.12
N LEU A 139 9.38 17.84 -3.07
CA LEU A 139 8.91 19.23 -3.00
C LEU A 139 9.40 19.93 -1.72
N LEU A 140 9.37 19.26 -0.57
CA LEU A 140 9.87 19.81 0.69
C LEU A 140 11.37 20.13 0.65
N LYS A 141 12.17 19.31 -0.04
CA LYS A 141 13.61 19.57 -0.25
C LYS A 141 13.85 20.83 -1.08
N GLU A 142 12.96 21.13 -2.02
CA GLU A 142 13.04 22.34 -2.84
C GLU A 142 12.59 23.58 -2.07
N SER A 143 11.38 23.57 -1.51
CA SER A 143 10.90 24.57 -0.54
C SER A 143 9.60 24.13 0.14
N GLN A 144 9.37 24.58 1.37
CA GLN A 144 8.10 24.33 2.08
C GLN A 144 6.88 24.85 1.31
N GLU A 145 7.02 25.95 0.57
CA GLU A 145 5.91 26.53 -0.21
C GLU A 145 5.47 25.61 -1.36
N LYS A 146 6.38 24.86 -1.98
CA LYS A 146 6.05 23.94 -3.07
C LYS A 146 5.29 22.71 -2.61
N ALA A 147 5.52 22.27 -1.38
CA ALA A 147 4.80 21.15 -0.77
C ALA A 147 3.46 21.57 -0.15
N ARG A 148 3.17 22.89 -0.10
CA ARG A 148 2.01 23.43 0.60
C ARG A 148 0.69 22.87 0.10
N ASP A 149 0.58 22.55 -1.18
CA ASP A 149 -0.68 22.05 -1.74
C ASP A 149 -0.94 20.57 -1.41
N ILE A 150 0.11 19.81 -1.07
CA ILE A 150 0.05 18.39 -0.74
C ILE A 150 0.24 18.24 0.78
N HIS A 151 -0.83 18.41 1.55
CA HIS A 151 -0.77 18.43 3.02
C HIS A 151 -0.61 17.02 3.62
N LEU A 152 0.56 16.38 3.47
CA LEU A 152 0.84 15.06 4.03
C LEU A 152 1.27 15.08 5.50
N SER A 153 1.88 16.19 5.93
CA SER A 153 2.33 16.41 7.30
C SER A 153 2.38 17.90 7.63
N GLN A 154 2.76 18.23 8.86
CA GLN A 154 3.11 19.59 9.29
C GLN A 154 4.52 20.00 8.81
N SER A 155 4.74 20.02 7.50
CA SER A 155 6.00 20.44 6.84
C SER A 155 7.22 19.61 7.23
N THR A 156 7.03 18.34 7.60
CA THR A 156 8.09 17.40 7.95
C THR A 156 8.12 16.25 6.94
N PRO A 157 9.29 15.77 6.49
CA PRO A 157 9.34 14.63 5.58
C PRO A 157 8.61 13.41 6.14
N VAL A 158 7.89 12.70 5.27
CA VAL A 158 7.26 11.43 5.63
C VAL A 158 8.29 10.32 5.44
N ASP A 159 8.57 9.56 6.49
CA ASP A 159 9.38 8.35 6.40
C ASP A 159 8.47 7.23 5.91
N PHE A 160 8.73 6.74 4.70
CA PHE A 160 7.90 5.73 4.07
C PHE A 160 7.98 4.37 4.79
N ASP A 161 9.17 3.97 5.24
CA ASP A 161 9.36 2.68 5.91
C ASP A 161 8.64 2.68 7.27
N ASP A 162 8.83 3.74 8.06
CA ASP A 162 8.12 3.91 9.33
C ASP A 162 6.60 4.02 9.14
N PHE A 163 6.14 4.71 8.09
CA PHE A 163 4.72 4.78 7.77
C PHE A 163 4.11 3.40 7.48
N VAL A 164 4.79 2.58 6.66
CA VAL A 164 4.33 1.22 6.35
C VAL A 164 4.39 0.33 7.59
N ASN A 165 5.44 0.42 8.40
CA ASN A 165 5.54 -0.29 9.67
C ASN A 165 4.38 0.04 10.62
N ASN A 166 3.93 1.30 10.67
CA ASN A 166 2.86 1.69 11.57
C ASN A 166 1.47 1.30 11.08
N TYR A 167 1.22 1.38 9.77
CA TYR A 167 -0.14 1.34 9.23
C TYR A 167 -0.48 0.11 8.38
N TRP A 168 0.48 -0.58 7.76
CA TRP A 168 0.15 -1.79 6.99
C TRP A 168 -0.14 -2.96 7.91
N PRO A 169 -1.22 -3.72 7.68
CA PRO A 169 -1.53 -4.89 8.50
C PRO A 169 -0.57 -6.05 8.25
N HIS A 170 -0.08 -6.20 7.01
CA HIS A 170 0.93 -7.19 6.60
C HIS A 170 1.52 -6.80 5.23
N LEU A 171 2.64 -7.42 4.86
CA LEU A 171 3.30 -7.26 3.56
C LEU A 171 3.48 -8.61 2.84
N ASP A 172 2.50 -9.51 2.95
CA ASP A 172 2.64 -10.88 2.44
C ASP A 172 2.84 -10.95 0.91
N PHE A 173 2.46 -9.90 0.17
CA PHE A 173 2.78 -9.78 -1.27
C PHE A 173 4.29 -9.68 -1.56
N MET A 174 5.11 -9.40 -0.55
CA MET A 174 6.58 -9.37 -0.66
C MET A 174 7.25 -10.70 -0.33
N ILE A 175 6.50 -11.73 0.09
CA ILE A 175 7.06 -13.07 0.37
C ILE A 175 7.71 -13.61 -0.90
N LEU A 176 8.89 -14.23 -0.75
CA LEU A 176 9.77 -14.72 -1.82
C LEU A 176 10.36 -13.59 -2.69
N SER A 177 10.26 -12.34 -2.25
CA SER A 177 10.83 -11.18 -2.92
C SER A 177 11.81 -10.45 -1.99
N GLN A 178 12.73 -9.69 -2.60
CA GLN A 178 13.61 -8.78 -1.86
C GLN A 178 12.92 -7.41 -1.80
N PRO A 179 12.55 -6.91 -0.60
CA PRO A 179 11.94 -5.60 -0.49
C PRO A 179 13.00 -4.50 -0.66
N ASP A 180 12.60 -3.36 -1.21
CA ASP A 180 13.45 -2.17 -1.34
C ASP A 180 13.71 -1.47 0.00
N TYR A 181 12.88 -1.78 0.99
CA TYR A 181 12.86 -1.22 2.34
C TYR A 181 12.86 -2.35 3.38
N GLU A 182 13.32 -2.09 4.59
CA GLU A 182 13.47 -3.13 5.62
C GLU A 182 12.12 -3.60 6.17
N HIS A 183 11.18 -2.67 6.36
CA HIS A 183 9.86 -2.88 6.97
C HIS A 183 9.97 -3.74 8.23
N ALA A 184 10.77 -3.26 9.19
CA ALA A 184 11.23 -4.04 10.34
C ALA A 184 10.11 -4.76 11.11
N ARG A 185 8.90 -4.16 11.22
CA ARG A 185 7.75 -4.79 11.88
C ARG A 185 7.28 -6.05 11.14
N HIS A 186 7.35 -6.04 9.82
CA HIS A 186 6.85 -7.10 8.93
C HIS A 186 7.91 -8.16 8.59
N LEU A 187 9.19 -7.83 8.84
CA LEU A 187 10.33 -8.67 8.44
C LEU A 187 10.31 -10.06 9.09
N LYS A 188 10.00 -10.13 10.39
CA LYS A 188 9.97 -11.40 11.14
C LYS A 188 8.96 -12.38 10.52
N ARG A 189 7.72 -11.94 10.33
CA ARG A 189 6.66 -12.76 9.71
C ARG A 189 7.07 -13.26 8.32
N LYS A 190 7.59 -12.37 7.47
CA LYS A 190 8.10 -12.73 6.15
C LYS A 190 9.17 -13.82 6.24
N GLN A 191 10.16 -13.65 7.11
CA GLN A 191 11.27 -14.61 7.26
C GLN A 191 10.80 -15.96 7.78
N GLU A 192 9.86 -16.00 8.72
CA GLU A 192 9.29 -17.25 9.25
C GLU A 192 8.53 -18.02 8.17
N ILE A 193 7.73 -17.32 7.35
CA ILE A 193 7.02 -17.95 6.23
C ILE A 193 8.00 -18.45 5.17
N GLU A 194 8.98 -17.64 4.77
CA GLU A 194 9.99 -18.02 3.79
C GLU A 194 10.82 -19.22 4.26
N LEU A 195 11.20 -19.26 5.54
CA LEU A 195 11.92 -20.37 6.14
C LEU A 195 11.06 -21.65 6.13
N ALA A 196 9.77 -21.57 6.47
CA ALA A 196 8.88 -22.71 6.46
C ALA A 196 8.70 -23.28 5.04
N ILE A 197 8.56 -22.41 4.03
CA ILE A 197 8.51 -22.81 2.62
C ILE A 197 9.83 -23.52 2.23
N GLN A 198 10.97 -22.93 2.58
CA GLN A 198 12.30 -23.48 2.27
C GLN A 198 12.53 -24.85 2.93
N GLN A 199 12.12 -25.02 4.19
CA GLN A 199 12.26 -26.30 4.90
C GLN A 199 11.41 -27.39 4.24
N ARG A 200 10.16 -27.11 3.90
CA ARG A 200 9.29 -28.07 3.20
C ARG A 200 9.84 -28.48 1.83
N MET A 201 10.38 -27.52 1.08
CA MET A 201 11.05 -27.80 -0.18
C MET A 201 12.32 -28.65 0.01
N ALA A 202 13.09 -28.39 1.08
CA ALA A 202 14.26 -29.21 1.42
C ALA A 202 13.88 -30.66 1.80
N ASP A 203 12.69 -30.85 2.38
CA ASP A 203 12.11 -32.16 2.70
C ASP A 203 11.49 -32.88 1.48
N GLY A 204 11.57 -32.26 0.29
CA GLY A 204 11.15 -32.84 -0.98
C GLY A 204 9.70 -32.51 -1.40
N GLU A 205 9.04 -31.54 -0.75
CA GLU A 205 7.76 -31.04 -1.23
C GLU A 205 7.92 -30.16 -2.48
N GLU A 206 7.00 -30.29 -3.44
CA GLU A 206 6.91 -29.41 -4.60
C GLU A 206 6.61 -27.96 -4.19
N PRO A 207 7.16 -26.93 -4.86
CA PRO A 207 7.04 -25.53 -4.45
C PRO A 207 5.62 -25.04 -4.19
N ILE A 208 4.66 -25.41 -5.07
CA ILE A 208 3.25 -24.99 -4.92
C ILE A 208 2.61 -25.64 -3.68
N LYS A 209 2.99 -26.87 -3.37
CA LYS A 209 2.50 -27.58 -2.19
C LYS A 209 3.11 -26.97 -0.92
N ALA A 210 4.42 -26.74 -0.91
CA ALA A 210 5.10 -26.09 0.21
C ALA A 210 4.49 -24.71 0.53
N LEU A 211 4.18 -23.91 -0.50
CA LEU A 211 3.50 -22.63 -0.36
C LEU A 211 2.08 -22.77 0.17
N ALA A 212 1.30 -23.74 -0.32
CA ALA A 212 -0.06 -23.98 0.16
C ALA A 212 -0.08 -24.35 1.65
N GLU A 213 0.81 -25.24 2.07
CA GLU A 213 0.90 -25.70 3.45
C GLU A 213 1.43 -24.61 4.39
N ALA A 214 2.39 -23.80 3.93
CA ALA A 214 2.83 -22.61 4.67
C ALA A 214 1.70 -21.58 4.78
N SER A 215 0.93 -21.37 3.70
CA SER A 215 -0.23 -20.48 3.71
C SER A 215 -1.27 -20.89 4.74
N GLU A 216 -1.53 -22.18 4.92
CA GLU A 216 -2.42 -22.68 5.97
C GLU A 216 -1.83 -22.49 7.38
N THR A 217 -0.52 -22.75 7.53
CA THR A 217 0.18 -22.63 8.82
C THR A 217 0.23 -21.19 9.34
N PHE A 218 0.42 -20.22 8.45
CA PHE A 218 0.56 -18.80 8.78
C PHE A 218 -0.71 -17.98 8.50
N GLU A 219 -1.82 -18.66 8.18
CA GLU A 219 -3.12 -18.06 7.91
C GLU A 219 -3.07 -16.93 6.86
N LEU A 220 -2.34 -17.14 5.76
CA LEU A 220 -2.31 -16.15 4.67
C LEU A 220 -3.69 -15.97 4.06
N ASP A 221 -4.03 -14.73 3.73
CA ASP A 221 -5.27 -14.42 3.01
C ASP A 221 -5.30 -15.15 1.66
N GLU A 222 -6.49 -15.56 1.22
CA GLU A 222 -6.67 -16.27 -0.05
C GLU A 222 -6.03 -15.50 -1.23
N SER A 223 -6.13 -14.17 -1.20
CA SER A 223 -5.51 -13.30 -2.20
C SER A 223 -3.99 -13.28 -2.12
N SER A 224 -3.39 -13.44 -0.94
CA SER A 224 -1.93 -13.56 -0.77
C SER A 224 -1.43 -14.85 -1.40
N LEU A 225 -2.05 -15.99 -1.06
CA LEU A 225 -1.68 -17.28 -1.64
C LEU A 225 -1.81 -17.27 -3.17
N HIS A 226 -2.90 -16.71 -3.68
CA HIS A 226 -3.14 -16.58 -5.11
C HIS A 226 -2.07 -15.72 -5.80
N LEU A 227 -1.73 -14.57 -5.21
CA LEU A 227 -0.68 -13.68 -5.72
C LEU A 227 0.68 -14.39 -5.76
N LEU A 228 1.06 -15.09 -4.69
CA LEU A 228 2.33 -15.80 -4.58
C LEU A 228 2.46 -16.97 -5.56
N ARG A 229 1.34 -17.59 -5.96
CA ARG A 229 1.30 -18.59 -7.04
C ARG A 229 1.47 -18.01 -8.44
N ARG A 230 1.35 -16.68 -8.58
CA ARG A 230 1.32 -15.95 -9.86
C ARG A 230 0.18 -16.40 -10.77
N ASP A 231 -0.95 -16.74 -10.17
CA ASP A 231 -2.17 -17.09 -10.88
C ASP A 231 -2.81 -15.83 -11.50
N LYS A 232 -3.64 -16.03 -12.54
CA LYS A 232 -4.37 -14.92 -13.18
C LYS A 232 -5.39 -14.33 -12.20
N VAL A 233 -5.33 -13.02 -11.95
CA VAL A 233 -6.18 -12.32 -10.99
C VAL A 233 -7.68 -12.51 -11.32
N PRO A 234 -8.46 -13.15 -10.43
CA PRO A 234 -9.90 -13.26 -10.54
C PRO A 234 -10.58 -11.94 -10.18
N GLN A 235 -11.71 -11.67 -10.81
CA GLN A 235 -12.50 -10.45 -10.57
C GLN A 235 -12.83 -10.24 -9.08
N LYS A 236 -13.11 -11.31 -8.34
CA LYS A 236 -13.42 -11.24 -6.90
C LYS A 236 -12.32 -10.58 -6.05
N PHE A 237 -11.06 -10.62 -6.50
CA PHE A 237 -9.96 -9.99 -5.77
C PHE A 237 -9.76 -8.51 -6.14
N LEU A 238 -10.44 -8.03 -7.18
CA LEU A 238 -10.48 -6.61 -7.56
C LEU A 238 -11.69 -5.89 -6.95
N GLU A 239 -12.58 -6.61 -6.28
CA GLU A 239 -13.75 -6.08 -5.58
C GLU A 239 -13.46 -5.96 -4.08
N LEU A 240 -14.13 -5.00 -3.44
CA LEU A 240 -14.08 -4.83 -1.99
C LEU A 240 -15.08 -5.76 -1.30
N GLU A 241 -14.63 -6.43 -0.24
CA GLU A 241 -15.49 -7.26 0.58
C GLU A 241 -16.23 -6.40 1.61
N SER A 242 -17.56 -6.43 1.58
CA SER A 242 -18.38 -5.75 2.60
C SER A 242 -18.43 -6.57 3.89
N VAL A 243 -18.07 -5.94 4.99
CA VAL A 243 -18.02 -6.58 6.32
C VAL A 243 -18.87 -5.81 7.34
N PRO A 244 -19.29 -6.44 8.45
CA PRO A 244 -20.06 -5.77 9.48
C PRO A 244 -19.29 -4.59 10.15
N PRO A 245 -19.96 -3.53 10.61
CA PRO A 245 -19.29 -2.36 11.23
C PRO A 245 -18.42 -2.63 12.45
N ASN A 246 -18.69 -3.71 13.19
CA ASN A 246 -17.94 -4.12 14.38
C ASN A 246 -16.88 -5.19 14.06
N SER A 247 -16.70 -5.54 12.78
CA SER A 247 -15.62 -6.43 12.38
C SER A 247 -14.28 -5.72 12.57
N LYS A 248 -13.28 -6.49 12.97
CA LYS A 248 -11.90 -6.05 13.10
C LYS A 248 -11.01 -6.97 12.27
N PRO A 249 -11.09 -6.86 10.94
CA PRO A 249 -10.46 -7.83 10.03
C PRO A 249 -8.93 -7.84 10.11
N TYR A 250 -8.32 -6.89 10.81
CA TYR A 250 -6.87 -6.77 11.01
C TYR A 250 -6.42 -7.11 12.44
N ASP A 251 -7.34 -7.34 13.39
CA ASP A 251 -6.98 -7.63 14.81
C ASP A 251 -6.12 -8.88 14.96
N LEU A 252 -6.37 -9.92 14.15
CA LEU A 252 -5.57 -11.16 14.18
C LEU A 252 -4.10 -10.94 13.76
N LEU A 253 -3.84 -9.89 12.98
CA LEU A 253 -2.49 -9.47 12.58
C LEU A 253 -1.88 -8.48 13.60
N ASP A 254 -2.73 -7.85 14.41
CA ASP A 254 -2.35 -6.94 15.48
C ASP A 254 -2.17 -7.64 16.85
N GLU A 255 -2.57 -8.90 17.03
CA GLU A 255 -2.40 -9.61 18.32
C GLU A 255 -0.94 -10.01 18.62
N GLU A 256 -0.02 -9.92 17.66
CA GLU A 256 1.43 -10.03 17.91
C GLU A 256 2.03 -8.75 18.56
N ILE A 257 1.23 -7.71 18.84
CA ILE A 257 1.67 -6.36 19.26
C ILE A 257 1.95 -6.17 20.77
N GLN A 258 1.72 -7.17 21.63
CA GLN A 258 1.98 -7.02 23.09
C GLN A 258 3.08 -7.93 23.64
N GLY A 259 4.20 -8.03 22.93
CA GLY A 259 5.43 -8.69 23.39
C GLY A 259 6.64 -7.76 23.40
#